data_AF-A0A1V4YSG9-F1
#
_entry.id   AF-A0A1V4YSG9-F1
#
_cell.length_a   1.000
_cell.length_b   1.000
_cell.length_c   1.000
_cell.angle_alpha   90.00
_cell.angle_beta   90.00
_cell.angle_gamma   90.00
#
_symmetry.space_group_name_H-M   'P 1'
#
loop_
_entity.id
_entity.type
_entity.pdbx_description
1 polymer ?
#
loop_
_entity_poly.entity_id
_entity_poly.type
_entity_poly.pdbx_seq_one_letter_code
_entity_poly.pdbx_strand_id
1 'polypeptide(L)'
;MNDLKVNFKVEKKWLEENNIETDTVKLYRYADSSWKVLPTTTAGEDESYIYFESQTPGFSPFAIISEAEAQEVSEDVMKSVNEEAKAMAAVEDAYPADKNTVKSKLNVFPMVVCVIAILLAGAYIVYRKRG
;
A
#
# COMPACT_ATOMS: atom_id res chain seq x y z
N MET A 1 9.69 21.76 23.88
CA MET A 1 8.71 21.35 22.85
C MET A 1 8.92 19.88 22.63
N ASN A 2 7.86 19.08 22.64
CA ASN A 2 7.98 17.64 22.34
C ASN A 2 7.95 17.50 20.82
N ASP A 3 9.05 17.04 20.23
CA ASP A 3 9.10 16.74 18.80
C ASP A 3 8.22 15.51 18.53
N LEU A 4 7.21 15.65 17.67
CA LEU A 4 6.39 14.51 17.25
C LEU A 4 7.19 13.67 16.27
N LYS A 5 7.05 12.35 16.39
CA LYS A 5 7.79 11.38 15.60
C LYS A 5 6.85 10.39 14.95
N VAL A 6 7.16 10.03 13.71
CA VAL A 6 6.52 8.92 12.99
C VAL A 6 7.55 7.82 12.84
N ASN A 7 7.20 6.63 13.33
CA ASN A 7 7.98 5.43 13.13
C ASN A 7 7.33 4.58 12.05
N PHE A 8 8.12 4.11 11.10
CA PHE A 8 7.67 3.21 10.06
C PHE A 8 8.74 2.17 9.76
N LYS A 9 8.36 1.13 9.03
CA LYS A 9 9.28 0.05 8.66
C LYS A 9 9.07 -0.33 7.21
N VAL A 10 10.15 -0.74 6.56
CA VAL A 10 10.15 -1.21 5.17
C VAL A 10 10.75 -2.61 5.13
N GLU A 11 10.17 -3.49 4.33
CA GLU A 11 10.68 -4.85 4.16
C GLU A 11 12.04 -4.82 3.45
N LYS A 12 13.02 -5.53 3.99
CA LYS A 12 14.36 -5.68 3.38
C LYS A 12 14.26 -6.26 1.98
N LYS A 13 13.44 -7.30 1.83
CA LYS A 13 13.18 -7.97 0.55
C LYS A 13 12.63 -6.99 -0.50
N TRP A 14 11.72 -6.10 -0.13
CA TRP A 14 11.19 -5.10 -1.07
C TRP A 14 12.26 -4.11 -1.51
N LEU A 15 13.13 -3.66 -0.60
CA LEU A 15 14.25 -2.79 -0.95
C LEU A 15 15.20 -3.48 -1.94
N GLU A 16 15.56 -4.74 -1.67
CA GLU A 16 16.42 -5.55 -2.53
C GLU A 16 15.80 -5.79 -3.92
N GLU A 17 14.53 -6.19 -3.98
CA GLU A 17 13.82 -6.46 -5.23
C GLU A 17 13.65 -5.23 -6.13
N ASN A 18 13.70 -4.03 -5.53
CA ASN A 18 13.54 -2.76 -6.25
C ASN A 18 14.86 -1.99 -6.36
N ASN A 19 16.00 -2.58 -5.98
CA ASN A 19 17.32 -1.93 -6.01
C ASN A 19 17.34 -0.57 -5.27
N ILE A 20 16.64 -0.48 -4.14
CA ILE A 20 16.53 0.74 -3.34
C ILE A 20 17.56 0.72 -2.23
N GLU A 21 18.41 1.75 -2.19
CA GLU A 21 19.34 1.96 -1.08
C GLU A 21 18.59 2.49 0.15
N THR A 22 18.95 1.98 1.33
CA THR A 22 18.20 2.24 2.57
C THR A 22 18.17 3.72 2.95
N ASP A 23 19.23 4.45 2.67
CA ASP A 23 19.38 5.88 2.97
C ASP A 23 18.55 6.80 2.04
N THR A 24 18.16 6.31 0.86
CA THR A 24 17.25 7.00 -0.07
C THR A 24 15.79 6.98 0.40
N VAL A 25 15.46 6.12 1.37
CA VAL A 25 14.10 6.03 1.92
C VAL A 25 13.81 7.23 2.81
N LYS A 26 12.82 8.02 2.43
CA LYS A 26 12.36 9.21 3.15
C LYS A 26 10.86 9.18 3.40
N LEU A 27 10.44 9.84 4.48
CA LEU A 27 9.04 10.11 4.74
C LEU A 27 8.68 11.51 4.24
N TYR A 28 7.66 11.61 3.43
CA TYR A 28 7.08 12.87 2.97
C TYR A 28 5.79 13.17 3.72
N ARG A 29 5.57 14.44 4.03
CA ARG A 29 4.32 14.97 4.61
C ARG A 29 3.63 15.86 3.59
N TYR A 30 2.34 15.64 3.35
CA TYR A 30 1.54 16.58 2.55
C TYR A 30 1.13 17.76 3.42
N ALA A 31 1.53 18.98 3.08
CA ALA A 31 1.13 20.20 3.78
C ALA A 31 1.22 21.41 2.84
N ASP A 32 0.34 22.39 3.04
CA ASP A 32 0.31 23.61 2.21
C ASP A 32 0.22 23.28 0.71
N SER A 33 -0.64 22.31 0.36
CA SER A 33 -0.85 21.83 -1.00
C SER A 33 0.40 21.27 -1.71
N SER A 34 1.39 20.77 -0.95
CA SER A 34 2.63 20.21 -1.50
C SER A 34 3.16 19.06 -0.65
N TRP A 35 3.93 18.15 -1.26
CA TRP A 35 4.69 17.13 -0.53
C TRP A 35 6.02 17.72 -0.05
N LYS A 36 6.30 17.57 1.25
CA LYS A 36 7.53 18.05 1.90
C LYS A 36 8.26 16.88 2.54
N VAL A 37 9.53 16.69 2.19
CA VAL A 37 10.37 15.67 2.83
C VAL A 37 10.55 15.98 4.32
N LEU A 38 10.53 14.95 5.14
CA LEU A 38 10.81 15.04 6.56
C LEU A 38 12.22 14.52 6.85
N PRO A 39 12.88 15.02 7.91
CA PRO A 39 14.11 14.41 8.40
C PRO A 39 13.84 12.97 8.82
N THR A 40 14.42 12.02 8.08
CA THR A 40 14.28 10.58 8.28
C THR A 40 15.63 9.96 8.60
N THR A 41 15.67 9.16 9.68
CA THR A 41 16.86 8.40 10.10
C THR A 41 16.51 6.94 10.29
N THR A 42 17.45 6.04 10.02
CA THR A 42 17.32 4.63 10.40
C THR A 42 17.38 4.50 11.92
N ALA A 43 16.42 3.78 12.49
CA ALA A 43 16.30 3.54 13.92
C ALA A 43 16.81 2.14 14.33
N GLY A 44 16.94 1.23 13.37
CA GLY A 44 17.42 -0.13 13.57
C GLY A 44 16.93 -1.08 12.47
N GLU A 45 17.19 -2.37 12.66
CA GLU A 45 16.76 -3.41 11.74
C GLU A 45 16.55 -4.74 12.48
N ASP A 46 15.75 -5.63 11.87
CA ASP A 46 15.63 -7.03 12.27
C ASP A 46 15.86 -7.96 11.05
N GLU A 47 15.46 -9.23 11.13
CA GLU A 47 15.64 -10.20 10.05
C GLU A 47 14.83 -9.85 8.77
N SER A 48 13.74 -9.09 8.90
CA SER A 48 12.78 -8.86 7.80
C SER A 48 12.60 -7.39 7.43
N TYR A 49 12.90 -6.46 8.33
CA TYR A 49 12.58 -5.05 8.20
C TYR A 49 13.74 -4.13 8.54
N ILE A 50 13.71 -2.95 7.92
CA ILE A 50 14.46 -1.77 8.37
C ILE A 50 13.47 -0.81 9.01
N TYR A 51 13.83 -0.27 10.18
CA TYR A 51 13.02 0.67 10.94
C TYR A 51 13.54 2.08 10.73
N PHE A 52 12.61 3.02 10.55
CA PHE A 52 12.89 4.43 10.34
C PHE A 52 12.10 5.27 11.33
N GLU A 53 12.71 6.38 11.74
CA GLU A 53 12.08 7.42 12.54
C GLU A 53 12.12 8.73 11.75
N SER A 54 11.03 9.49 11.76
CA SER A 54 10.97 10.81 11.15
C SER A 54 10.34 11.86 12.06
N GLN A 55 10.98 13.02 12.14
CA GLN A 55 10.45 14.15 12.91
C GLN A 55 9.38 14.88 12.10
N THR A 56 8.26 15.19 12.73
CA THR A 56 7.17 15.92 12.08
C THR A 56 6.64 17.04 12.99
N PRO A 57 6.30 18.23 12.46
CA PRO A 57 5.62 19.27 13.23
C PRO A 57 4.14 18.96 13.50
N GLY A 58 3.56 17.94 12.87
CA GLY A 58 2.16 17.56 13.05
C GLY A 58 1.72 16.37 12.19
N PHE A 59 0.49 15.91 12.38
CA PHE A 59 -0.10 14.84 11.58
C PHE A 59 -0.71 15.39 10.28
N SER A 60 -0.49 14.67 9.20
CA SER A 60 -1.03 14.93 7.86
C SER A 60 -0.96 13.62 7.06
N PRO A 61 -1.45 13.54 5.82
CA PRO A 61 -1.09 12.43 4.95
C PRO A 61 0.44 12.31 4.82
N PHE A 62 0.92 11.08 4.87
CA PHE A 62 2.33 10.75 4.73
C PHE A 62 2.54 9.75 3.60
N ALA A 63 3.71 9.80 2.97
CA ALA A 63 4.14 8.85 1.95
C ALA A 63 5.59 8.42 2.21
N ILE A 64 5.89 7.14 2.03
CA ILE A 64 7.26 6.62 2.05
C ILE A 64 7.74 6.60 0.60
N ILE A 65 8.86 7.27 0.33
CA ILE A 65 9.41 7.43 -1.02
C ILE A 65 10.88 7.04 -0.98
N SER A 66 11.36 6.37 -2.04
CA SER A 66 12.79 6.19 -2.30
C SER A 66 13.26 7.22 -3.31
N GLU A 67 14.11 8.14 -2.89
CA GLU A 67 14.75 9.12 -3.76
C GLU A 67 15.92 8.45 -4.50
N ALA A 68 15.68 7.86 -5.67
CA ALA A 68 16.80 7.47 -6.54
C ALA A 68 17.62 8.72 -6.89
N GLU A 69 18.95 8.63 -6.93
CA GLU A 69 19.79 9.73 -7.42
C GLU A 69 19.23 10.24 -8.75
N ALA A 70 18.94 11.55 -8.80
CA ALA A 70 18.12 12.14 -9.83
C ALA A 70 18.70 11.92 -11.24
N GLN A 71 18.09 11.03 -12.01
CA GLN A 71 17.74 11.41 -13.38
C GLN A 71 16.47 12.24 -13.30
N GLU A 72 16.49 13.42 -13.92
CA GLU A 72 15.45 14.44 -13.82
C GLU A 72 14.04 13.87 -13.92
N VAL A 73 13.27 14.02 -12.85
CA VAL A 73 11.87 13.60 -12.78
C VAL A 73 11.03 14.56 -13.61
N SER A 74 10.54 14.11 -14.77
CA SER A 74 9.64 14.89 -15.62
C SER A 74 8.26 15.08 -14.96
N GLU A 75 7.60 16.19 -15.31
CA GLU A 75 6.33 16.67 -14.76
C GLU A 75 5.14 15.68 -14.84
N ASP A 76 5.29 14.56 -15.54
CA ASP A 76 4.22 13.59 -15.81
C ASP A 76 3.87 12.73 -14.57
N VAL A 77 4.81 12.48 -13.67
CA VAL A 77 4.58 11.69 -12.45
C VAL A 77 3.64 12.39 -11.46
N MET A 78 3.63 13.73 -11.44
CA MET A 78 2.76 14.52 -10.55
C MET A 78 1.26 14.42 -10.93
N LYS A 79 0.94 14.01 -12.15
CA LYS A 79 -0.45 13.95 -12.64
C LYS A 79 -1.17 12.66 -12.22
N SER A 80 -0.44 11.55 -12.10
CA SER A 80 -1.02 10.25 -11.72
C SER A 80 -1.49 10.18 -10.27
N VAL A 81 -0.86 10.90 -9.34
CA VAL A 81 -1.23 10.89 -7.91
C VAL A 81 -2.52 11.67 -7.64
N ASN A 82 -2.87 12.62 -8.52
CA ASN A 82 -4.02 13.52 -8.32
C ASN A 82 -5.38 12.85 -8.65
N GLU A 83 -5.40 11.79 -9.46
CA GLU A 83 -6.64 11.05 -9.77
C GLU A 83 -7.05 10.10 -8.64
N GLU A 84 -6.10 9.47 -7.94
CA GLU A 84 -6.40 8.57 -6.80
C GLU A 84 -6.77 9.33 -5.52
N ALA A 85 -6.22 10.53 -5.30
CA ALA A 85 -6.58 11.39 -4.16
C ALA A 85 -8.03 11.90 -4.22
N LYS A 86 -8.57 12.13 -5.42
CA LYS A 86 -9.94 12.63 -5.62
C LYS A 86 -11.02 11.56 -5.38
N ALA A 87 -10.68 10.28 -5.49
CA ALA A 87 -11.60 9.18 -5.20
C ALA A 87 -11.75 8.89 -3.69
N MET A 88 -10.77 9.27 -2.87
CA MET A 88 -10.78 9.01 -1.43
C MET A 88 -11.49 10.12 -0.61
N ALA A 89 -11.74 11.30 -1.21
CA ALA A 89 -12.40 12.44 -0.56
C ALA A 89 -13.95 12.39 -0.55
N ALA A 90 -14.57 11.32 -1.06
CA ALA A 90 -16.02 11.24 -1.24
C ALA A 90 -16.75 10.24 -0.32
N VAL A 91 -16.10 9.73 0.74
CA VAL A 91 -16.74 8.85 1.74
C VAL A 91 -16.51 9.40 3.14
N GLU A 92 -17.19 10.50 3.43
CA GLU A 92 -17.35 11.03 4.78
C GLU A 92 -18.84 10.94 5.12
N ASP A 93 -19.28 9.75 5.56
CA ASP A 93 -20.25 9.61 6.64
C ASP A 93 -20.39 8.14 7.07
N ALA A 94 -20.43 7.96 8.40
CA ALA A 94 -20.62 6.73 9.18
C ALA A 94 -19.38 5.83 9.39
N TYR A 95 -18.65 6.10 10.47
CA TYR A 95 -17.91 5.09 11.23
C TYR A 95 -18.91 4.11 11.90
N PRO A 96 -18.78 2.80 11.68
CA PRO A 96 -19.02 1.84 12.75
C PRO A 96 -17.69 1.21 13.17
N ALA A 97 -17.49 1.15 14.49
CA ALA A 97 -16.44 0.36 15.09
C ALA A 97 -16.63 -1.14 14.78
N ASP A 98 -15.48 -1.82 14.71
CA ASP A 98 -15.24 -3.23 15.03
C ASP A 98 -14.86 -4.19 13.87
N LYS A 99 -13.85 -4.99 14.22
CA LYS A 99 -13.39 -6.31 13.76
C LYS A 99 -12.79 -6.52 12.36
N ASN A 100 -11.45 -6.61 12.39
CA ASN A 100 -10.58 -7.52 11.61
C ASN A 100 -11.08 -7.94 10.22
N THR A 101 -10.42 -7.48 9.16
CA THR A 101 -10.27 -8.29 7.94
C THR A 101 -9.14 -7.77 7.07
N VAL A 102 -8.06 -8.55 7.00
CA VAL A 102 -7.02 -8.49 5.98
C VAL A 102 -7.69 -8.63 4.61
N LYS A 103 -7.76 -7.55 3.83
CA LYS A 103 -8.15 -7.63 2.41
C LYS A 103 -6.97 -8.14 1.60
N SER A 104 -6.79 -9.46 1.60
CA SER A 104 -6.14 -10.12 0.47
C SER A 104 -6.95 -9.82 -0.79
N LYS A 105 -6.31 -9.33 -1.85
CA LYS A 105 -6.93 -9.29 -3.20
C LYS A 105 -7.03 -10.72 -3.71
N LEU A 106 -7.99 -11.49 -3.20
CA LEU A 106 -8.30 -12.82 -3.70
C LEU A 106 -9.20 -12.66 -4.92
N ASN A 107 -8.67 -12.93 -6.10
CA ASN A 107 -9.44 -12.96 -7.34
C ASN A 107 -10.41 -14.16 -7.28
N VAL A 108 -11.65 -13.95 -6.82
CA VAL A 108 -12.66 -15.01 -6.59
C VAL A 108 -13.35 -15.46 -7.90
N PHE A 109 -13.13 -14.73 -9.00
CA PHE A 109 -13.69 -15.05 -10.32
C PHE A 109 -13.39 -16.49 -10.80
N PRO A 110 -12.17 -17.05 -10.68
CA PRO A 110 -11.91 -18.45 -11.03
C PRO A 110 -12.66 -19.46 -10.14
N MET A 111 -12.90 -19.15 -8.86
CA MET A 111 -13.58 -20.08 -7.93
C MET A 111 -15.06 -20.30 -8.28
N VAL A 112 -15.77 -19.25 -8.72
CA VAL A 112 -17.19 -19.37 -9.12
C VAL A 112 -17.33 -20.20 -10.40
N VAL A 113 -16.41 -20.06 -11.35
CA VAL A 113 -16.40 -20.86 -12.59
C VAL A 113 -16.14 -22.34 -12.30
N CYS A 114 -15.23 -22.66 -11.37
CA CYS A 114 -14.97 -24.05 -10.97
C CYS A 114 -16.19 -24.72 -10.34
N VAL A 115 -16.94 -24.02 -9.47
CA VAL A 115 -18.14 -24.60 -8.82
C VAL A 115 -19.23 -24.87 -9.86
N ILE A 116 -19.47 -23.95 -10.80
CA ILE A 116 -20.47 -24.15 -11.86
C ILE A 116 -20.09 -25.34 -12.76
N ALA A 117 -18.81 -25.46 -13.14
CA ALA A 117 -18.34 -26.59 -13.94
C ALA A 117 -18.54 -27.94 -13.24
N ILE A 118 -18.29 -28.01 -11.92
CA ILE A 118 -18.49 -29.23 -11.13
C ILE A 118 -19.98 -29.60 -11.04
N LEU A 119 -20.88 -28.62 -10.85
CA LEU A 119 -22.31 -28.87 -10.80
C LEU A 119 -22.85 -29.36 -12.15
N LEU A 120 -22.40 -28.77 -13.26
CA LEU A 120 -22.80 -29.20 -14.61
C LEU A 120 -22.26 -30.59 -14.93
N ALA A 121 -21.01 -30.90 -14.59
CA ALA A 121 -20.45 -32.24 -14.76
C ALA A 121 -21.19 -33.28 -13.89
N GLY A 122 -21.51 -32.94 -12.64
CA GLY A 122 -22.30 -33.78 -11.75
C GLY A 122 -23.70 -34.07 -12.30
N ALA A 123 -24.41 -33.03 -12.75
CA ALA A 123 -25.73 -33.16 -13.38
C ALA A 123 -25.65 -34.02 -14.65
N TYR A 124 -24.63 -33.82 -15.49
CA TYR A 124 -24.41 -34.60 -16.71
C TYR A 124 -24.15 -36.09 -16.40
N ILE A 125 -23.32 -36.39 -15.40
CA ILE A 125 -23.04 -37.77 -14.97
C ILE A 125 -24.31 -38.45 -14.44
N VAL A 126 -25.13 -37.73 -13.66
CA VAL A 126 -26.42 -38.26 -13.16
C VAL A 126 -27.41 -38.50 -14.29
N TYR A 127 -27.50 -37.58 -15.26
CA TYR A 127 -28.35 -37.73 -16.43
C TYR A 127 -27.95 -38.94 -17.28
N ARG A 128 -26.65 -39.09 -17.54
CA ARG A 128 -26.09 -40.24 -18.28
C ARG A 128 -26.28 -41.57 -17.56
N LYS A 129 -26.35 -41.60 -16.23
CA LYS A 129 -26.55 -42.84 -15.46
C LYS A 129 -28.03 -43.26 -15.36
N ARG A 130 -28.96 -42.35 -15.66
CA ARG A 130 -30.42 -42.59 -15.59
C ARG A 130 -31.10 -42.84 -16.93
N GLY A 131 -30.40 -42.66 -18.05
CA GLY A 131 -30.80 -43.14 -19.38
C GLY A 131 -29.97 -44.35 -19.76
#